data_AF-A0A7W2F8N2-F1
#
_entry.id   AF-A0A7W2F8N2-F1
#
_cell.length_a   1.000
_cell.length_b   1.000
_cell.length_c   1.000
_cell.angle_alpha   90.00
_cell.angle_beta   90.00
_cell.angle_gamma   90.00
#
_symmetry.space_group_name_H-M   'P 1'
#
loop_
_entity.id
_entity.type
_entity.pdbx_description
1 polymer ?
#
loop_
_entity_poly.entity_id
_entity_poly.type
_entity_poly.pdbx_seq_one_letter_code
_entity_poly.pdbx_strand_id
1 'polypeptide(L)' 'MKLTKQHQLYESDHTLFIKALKAKNPDMEKGQQEGRARLWDQAPVSLDEQQRQLASAVKQQAYVYQNKL' A
#
# COMPACT_ATOMS: atom_id res chain seq x y z
N MET A 1 -33.71 -20.22 16.37
CA MET A 1 -32.60 -21.16 16.07
C MET A 1 -31.30 -20.38 16.02
N LYS A 2 -30.34 -20.64 16.91
CA LYS A 2 -29.00 -20.04 16.84
C LYS A 2 -28.22 -20.78 15.75
N LEU A 3 -28.20 -20.22 14.55
CA LEU A 3 -27.33 -20.67 13.47
C LEU A 3 -25.91 -20.20 13.80
N THR A 4 -24.94 -21.09 13.63
CA THR A 4 -23.49 -20.96 13.87
C THR A 4 -23.01 -21.34 15.28
N LYS A 5 -22.42 -22.54 15.37
CA LYS A 5 -21.32 -22.83 16.31
C LYS A 5 -20.08 -22.07 15.81
N GLN A 6 -20.12 -20.75 15.81
CA GLN A 6 -18.92 -19.97 15.49
C GLN A 6 -18.02 -20.07 16.73
N HIS A 7 -16.87 -20.74 16.61
CA HIS A 7 -15.84 -20.70 17.64
C HIS A 7 -15.38 -19.25 17.77
N GLN A 8 -15.94 -18.53 18.76
CA GLN A 8 -15.69 -17.10 19.00
C GLN A 8 -14.21 -16.77 19.31
N LEU A 9 -13.35 -17.78 19.42
CA LEU A 9 -11.95 -17.70 19.81
C LEU A 9 -11.02 -18.51 18.88
N TYR A 10 -11.49 -18.95 17.72
CA TYR A 10 -10.58 -19.62 16.78
C TYR A 10 -9.59 -18.62 16.19
N GLU A 11 -8.30 -18.86 16.41
CA GLU A 11 -7.21 -18.20 15.68
C GLU A 11 -6.61 -19.19 14.69
N SER A 12 -6.37 -18.73 13.46
CA SER A 12 -5.75 -19.58 12.43
C SER A 12 -4.26 -19.79 12.70
N ASP A 13 -3.71 -20.90 12.21
CA ASP A 13 -2.28 -21.18 12.29
C ASP A 13 -1.43 -20.06 11.67
N HIS A 14 -1.93 -19.42 10.60
CA HIS A 14 -1.29 -18.26 9.98
C HIS A 14 -1.21 -17.08 10.93
N THR A 15 -2.29 -16.81 11.68
CA THR A 15 -2.33 -15.74 12.67
C THR A 15 -1.32 -16.00 13.78
N LEU A 16 -1.27 -17.24 14.30
CA LEU A 16 -0.31 -17.65 15.33
C LEU A 16 1.13 -17.54 14.83
N PHE A 17 1.39 -17.97 13.59
CA PHE A 17 2.69 -17.84 12.94
C PHE A 17 3.12 -16.37 12.82
N ILE A 18 2.26 -15.49 12.31
CA ILE A 18 2.57 -14.07 12.15
C ILE A 18 2.84 -13.43 13.52
N LYS A 19 2.05 -13.74 14.55
CA LYS A 19 2.29 -13.25 15.92
C LYS A 19 3.65 -13.69 16.44
N ALA A 20 4.00 -14.97 16.29
CA ALA A 20 5.30 -15.49 16.72
C ALA A 20 6.47 -14.86 15.93
N LEU A 21 6.29 -14.63 14.63
CA LEU A 21 7.29 -13.98 13.78
C LEU A 21 7.57 -12.54 14.23
N LYS A 22 6.52 -11.76 14.52
CA LYS A 22 6.65 -10.38 15.02
C LYS A 22 7.28 -10.36 16.42
N ALA A 23 6.91 -11.28 17.31
CA ALA A 23 7.49 -11.37 18.65
C ALA A 23 8.99 -11.66 18.61
N LYS A 24 9.45 -12.50 17.67
CA LYS A 24 10.88 -12.78 17.46
C LYS A 24 11.64 -11.62 16.82
N ASN A 25 10.96 -10.72 16.11
CA ASN A 25 11.56 -9.64 15.34
C ASN A 25 10.87 -8.30 15.66
N PRO A 26 11.13 -7.70 16.83
CA PRO A 26 10.42 -6.50 17.28
C PRO A 26 10.58 -5.30 16.32
N ASP A 27 11.71 -5.18 15.63
CA ASP A 27 11.97 -4.08 14.69
C ASP A 27 11.35 -4.27 13.29
N MET A 28 10.71 -5.42 13.02
CA MET A 28 10.18 -5.77 11.70
C MET A 28 9.14 -4.77 11.19
N GLU A 29 8.25 -4.30 12.06
CA GLU A 29 7.20 -3.33 11.68
C GLU A 29 7.80 -1.99 11.27
N LYS A 30 8.85 -1.55 11.96
CA LYS A 30 9.59 -0.33 11.61
C LYS A 30 10.20 -0.46 10.22
N GLY A 31 10.86 -1.58 9.94
CA GLY A 31 11.42 -1.86 8.61
C GLY A 31 10.35 -1.92 7.51
N GLN A 32 9.18 -2.50 7.79
CA GLN A 32 8.05 -2.48 6.85
C GLN A 32 7.54 -1.07 6.58
N GLN A 33 7.40 -0.25 7.62
CA GLN A 33 6.97 1.14 7.49
C GLN A 33 7.97 1.95 6.66
N GLU A 34 9.27 1.82 6.92
CA GLU A 34 10.34 2.49 6.15
C GLU A 34 10.37 2.02 4.69
N GLY A 35 10.19 0.72 4.45
CA GLY A 35 10.12 0.16 3.10
C GLY A 35 8.90 0.65 2.32
N ARG A 36 7.73 0.72 2.97
CA ARG A 36 6.51 1.30 2.38
C ARG A 36 6.70 2.79 2.11
N ALA A 37 7.21 3.56 3.06
CA ALA A 37 7.50 5.00 2.88
C ALA A 37 8.45 5.30 1.72
N ARG A 38 9.38 4.40 1.42
CA ARG A 38 10.32 4.58 0.32
C ARG A 38 9.70 4.35 -1.06
N LEU A 39 8.86 3.34 -1.22
CA LEU A 39 8.44 2.86 -2.54
C LEU A 39 6.94 2.96 -2.83
N TRP A 40 6.11 3.18 -1.80
CA TRP A 40 4.66 3.02 -1.89
C TRP A 40 3.89 4.18 -1.26
N ASP A 41 4.19 4.54 -0.01
CA ASP A 41 3.48 5.63 0.66
C ASP A 41 3.98 6.96 0.10
N GLN A 42 3.16 7.55 -0.76
CA GLN A 42 3.39 8.90 -1.26
C GLN A 42 2.93 9.90 -0.20
N ALA A 43 3.77 10.90 0.06
CA ALA A 43 3.38 12.01 0.93
C ALA A 43 2.21 12.79 0.29
N PRO A 44 1.28 13.34 1.10
CA PRO A 44 0.25 14.22 0.58
C PRO A 44 0.87 15.40 -0.17
N VAL A 45 0.40 15.63 -1.40
CA VAL A 45 0.81 16.76 -2.24
C VAL A 45 -0.01 17.99 -1.84
N SER A 46 0.63 19.13 -1.65
CA SER A 46 -0.09 20.38 -1.36
C SER A 46 -0.94 20.83 -2.56
N LEU A 47 -2.00 21.62 -2.34
CA LEU A 47 -2.85 22.10 -3.44
C LEU A 47 -2.07 22.93 -4.47
N ASP A 48 -1.14 23.77 -4.02
CA ASP A 48 -0.26 24.55 -4.89
C ASP A 48 0.65 23.65 -5.74
N GLU A 49 1.26 22.64 -5.12
CA GLU A 49 2.09 21.68 -5.84
C GLU A 49 1.29 20.84 -6.83
N GLN A 50 0.10 20.39 -6.46
CA GLN A 50 -0.81 19.68 -7.36
C GLN A 50 -1.15 20.55 -8.57
N GLN A 51 -1.44 21.83 -8.37
CA GLN A 51 -1.72 22.77 -9.47
C GLN A 51 -0.51 22.95 -10.38
N ARG A 52 0.71 23.07 -9.83
CA ARG A 52 1.94 23.18 -10.63
C ARG A 52 2.24 21.90 -11.41
N GLN A 53 2.01 20.73 -10.83
CA GLN A 53 2.18 19.44 -11.50
C GLN A 53 1.22 19.34 -12.71
N LEU A 54 -0.05 19.69 -12.51
CA LEU A 54 -1.05 19.72 -13.59
C LEU A 54 -0.70 20.72 -14.69
N ALA A 55 -0.22 21.92 -14.31
CA ALA A 55 0.20 22.95 -15.27
C ALA A 55 1.45 22.55 -16.06
N SER A 56 2.32 21.72 -15.47
CA SER A 56 3.56 21.24 -16.09
C SER A 56 3.36 20.01 -16.98
N ALA A 57 2.16 19.43 -17.00
CA ALA A 57 1.88 18.20 -17.74
C ALA A 57 1.93 18.44 -19.26
N VAL A 58 2.81 17.70 -19.96
CA VAL A 58 2.87 17.68 -21.43
C VAL A 58 2.00 16.55 -21.96
N LYS A 59 1.07 16.87 -22.88
CA LYS A 59 0.23 15.84 -23.52
C LYS A 59 1.10 14.89 -24.34
N GLN A 60 1.14 13.62 -23.94
CA GLN A 60 1.77 12.55 -24.71
C GLN A 60 0.74 11.88 -25.64
N GLN A 61 1.18 11.43 -26.81
CA GLN A 61 0.34 10.62 -27.70
C GLN A 61 0.07 9.25 -27.05
N ALA A 62 -1.10 8.67 -27.32
CA ALA A 62 -1.47 7.36 -26.78
C ALA A 62 -0.47 6.26 -27.18
N TYR A 63 0.15 6.42 -28.34
CA TYR A 63 1.21 5.54 -28.81
C TYR A 63 2.38 6.38 -29.33
N VAL A 64 3.55 6.22 -28.72
CA VAL A 64 4.76 7.04 -28.98
C VAL A 64 5.22 6.94 -30.44
N TYR A 65 4.97 5.80 -31.09
CA TYR A 65 5.37 5.54 -32.47
C TYR A 65 4.23 5.76 -33.49
N GLN A 66 3.08 6.31 -33.07
CA GLN A 66 2.01 6.59 -34.01
C GLN A 66 2.38 7.81 -34.85
N ASN A 67 2.65 7.57 -36.13
CA ASN A 67 2.81 8.64 -37.10
C ASN A 67 1.55 9.50 -37.15
N LYS A 68 1.73 10.82 -37.14
CA LYS A 68 0.64 11.76 -37.38
C LYS A 68 0.33 11.70 -38.87
N LEU A 69 -0.88 11.26 -39.22
CA LEU A 69 -1.43 11.37 -40.58
C LEU A 69 -1.61 12.84 -40.96
#